data_AF-A0A918VZS0-F1
#
_entry.id   AF-A0A918VZS0-F1
#
_cell.length_a   1.000
_cell.length_b   1.000
_cell.length_c   1.000
_cell.angle_alpha   90.00
_cell.angle_beta   90.00
_cell.angle_gamma   90.00
#
_symmetry.space_group_name_H-M   'P 1'
#
loop_
_entity.id
_entity.type
_entity.pdbx_description
1 polymer ?
#
loop_
_entity_poly.entity_id
_entity_poly.type
_entity_poly.pdbx_seq_one_letter_code
_entity_poly.pdbx_strand_id
1 'polypeptide(L)' 'MESIQNIGHLIQQRRDHMRITQQELADMADIGINTLYKIETGQANPTLKSLQKITDILGMEITLQIKKV' A
#
# COMPACT_ATOMS: atom_id res chain seq x y z
N MET A 1 3.85 -0.92 16.41
CA MET A 1 3.63 0.24 15.52
C MET A 1 4.66 0.34 14.38
N GLU A 2 5.80 -0.37 14.42
CA GLU A 2 6.83 -0.30 13.35
C GLU A 2 6.44 -0.95 12.00
N SER A 3 5.59 -1.98 11.98
CA SER A 3 5.39 -2.78 10.76
C SER A 3 4.52 -2.08 9.68
N ILE A 4 3.56 -1.25 10.07
CA ILE A 4 2.60 -0.63 9.13
C ILE A 4 3.21 0.59 8.44
N GLN A 5 4.03 1.38 9.15
CA GLN A 5 4.74 2.53 8.58
C GLN A 5 5.65 2.15 7.41
N ASN A 6 6.25 0.96 7.45
CA ASN A 6 7.09 0.48 6.35
C ASN A 6 6.29 0.13 5.09
N ILE A 7 5.09 -0.45 5.22
CA ILE A 7 4.26 -0.85 4.07
C ILE A 7 3.68 0.39 3.37
N GLY A 8 3.10 1.31 4.15
CA GLY A 8 2.53 2.55 3.62
C GLY A 8 3.56 3.39 2.86
N HIS A 9 4.77 3.49 3.39
CA HIS A 9 5.87 4.20 2.73
C HIS A 9 6.33 3.50 1.44
N LEU A 10 6.41 2.17 1.41
CA LEU A 10 6.75 1.41 0.20
C LEU A 10 5.73 1.63 -0.93
N ILE A 11 4.44 1.61 -0.58
CA ILE A 11 3.33 1.89 -1.50
C ILE A 11 3.47 3.31 -2.05
N GLN A 12 3.69 4.30 -1.19
CA GLN A 12 3.89 5.70 -1.58
C GLN A 12 5.08 5.86 -2.53
N GLN A 13 6.24 5.30 -2.18
CA GLN A 13 7.44 5.36 -3.02
C GLN A 13 7.21 4.72 -4.40
N ARG A 14 6.52 3.57 -4.44
CA ARG A 14 6.23 2.91 -5.71
C ARG A 14 5.24 3.72 -6.54
N ARG A 15 4.23 4.30 -5.91
CA ARG A 15 3.26 5.20 -6.52
C ARG A 15 3.95 6.40 -7.18
N ASP A 16 4.88 7.04 -6.46
CA ASP A 16 5.65 8.18 -6.97
C ASP A 16 6.57 7.78 -8.13
N HIS A 17 7.16 6.58 -8.09
CA HIS A 17 7.95 6.03 -9.19
C HIS A 17 7.10 5.80 -10.46
N MET A 18 5.86 5.36 -10.29
CA MET A 18 4.90 5.18 -11.39
C MET A 18 4.25 6.49 -11.86
N ARG A 19 4.51 7.61 -11.16
CA ARG A 19 3.95 8.95 -11.45
C ARG A 19 2.42 8.98 -11.48
N ILE A 20 1.79 8.18 -10.63
CA ILE A 20 0.34 8.19 -10.45
C ILE A 20 -0.03 8.92 -9.15
N THR A 21 -1.20 9.54 -9.13
CA THR A 21 -1.76 10.23 -7.97
C THR A 21 -2.38 9.23 -6.99
N GLN A 22 -2.60 9.67 -5.74
CA GLN A 22 -3.37 8.87 -4.78
C GLN A 22 -4.80 8.61 -5.27
N GLN A 23 -5.40 9.56 -5.98
CA GLN A 23 -6.74 9.41 -6.54
C GLN A 23 -6.77 8.28 -7.58
N GLU A 24 -5.85 8.31 -8.55
CA GLU A 24 -5.76 7.28 -9.58
C GLU A 24 -5.52 5.90 -8.99
N LEU A 25 -4.61 5.77 -8.00
CA LEU A 25 -4.38 4.49 -7.33
C LEU A 25 -5.62 4.02 -6.56
N ALA A 26 -6.32 4.93 -5.89
CA ALA A 26 -7.53 4.61 -5.14
C ALA A 26 -8.67 4.15 -6.07
N ASP A 27 -8.84 4.83 -7.20
CA ASP A 27 -9.85 4.50 -8.21
C ASP A 27 -9.54 3.15 -8.86
N MET A 28 -8.27 2.90 -9.23
CA MET A 28 -7.84 1.62 -9.79
C MET A 28 -7.99 0.47 -8.78
N ALA A 29 -7.67 0.72 -7.52
CA ALA A 29 -7.75 -0.28 -6.44
C ALA A 29 -9.18 -0.45 -5.91
N ASP A 30 -10.15 0.33 -6.39
CA ASP A 30 -11.53 0.31 -5.90
C ASP A 30 -11.55 0.43 -4.36
N ILE A 31 -10.86 1.46 -3.87
CA ILE A 31 -10.79 1.84 -2.46
C ILE A 31 -11.03 3.34 -2.33
N GLY A 32 -11.57 3.77 -1.19
CA GLY A 32 -11.68 5.21 -0.92
C GLY A 32 -10.30 5.87 -0.81
N ILE A 33 -10.14 7.07 -1.40
CA ILE A 33 -8.91 7.87 -1.30
C ILE A 33 -8.48 8.11 0.16
N ASN A 34 -9.44 8.33 1.06
CA ASN A 34 -9.18 8.48 2.50
C ASN A 34 -8.62 7.20 3.13
N THR A 35 -9.03 6.04 2.63
CA THR A 35 -8.49 4.75 3.08
C THR A 35 -7.06 4.59 2.61
N LEU A 36 -6.77 4.88 1.34
CA LEU A 36 -5.40 4.86 0.81
C LEU A 36 -4.49 5.82 1.57
N TYR A 37 -4.93 7.05 1.83
CA TYR A 37 -4.19 8.03 2.62
C TYR A 37 -3.85 7.50 4.03
N LYS A 38 -4.82 6.89 4.72
CA LYS A 38 -4.59 6.30 6.04
C LYS A 38 -3.65 5.10 5.99
N ILE A 39 -3.64 4.34 4.89
CA ILE A 39 -2.69 3.25 4.67
C ILE A 39 -1.28 3.82 4.47
N GLU A 40 -1.10 4.81 3.60
CA GLU A 40 0.21 5.44 3.33
C GLU A 40 0.80 6.09 4.60
N THR A 41 -0.05 6.72 5.42
CA THR A 41 0.36 7.36 6.69
C THR A 41 0.47 6.39 7.88
N GLY A 42 0.16 5.10 7.69
CA GLY A 42 0.21 4.09 8.75
C GLY A 42 -0.87 4.20 9.83
N GLN A 43 -1.92 4.99 9.57
CA GLN A 43 -3.06 5.21 10.46
C GLN A 43 -4.20 4.19 10.27
N ALA A 44 -4.20 3.45 9.15
CA ALA A 44 -5.14 2.36 8.90
C ALA A 44 -4.48 0.99 9.05
N ASN A 45 -5.27 0.01 9.47
CA ASN A 45 -4.94 -1.40 9.37
C ASN A 45 -5.66 -1.98 8.13
N PRO A 46 -5.03 -1.98 6.94
CA PRO A 46 -5.66 -2.53 5.75
C PRO A 46 -5.85 -4.04 5.85
N THR A 47 -6.89 -4.54 5.19
CA THR A 47 -7.03 -5.99 4.99
C THR A 47 -5.98 -6.48 3.99
N LEU A 48 -5.60 -7.75 4.06
CA LEU A 48 -4.70 -8.37 3.07
C LEU A 48 -5.26 -8.21 1.65
N LYS A 49 -6.59 -8.30 1.48
CA LYS A 49 -7.27 -8.09 0.19
C LYS A 49 -7.05 -6.68 -0.35
N SER A 50 -7.14 -5.65 0.50
CA SER A 50 -6.88 -4.27 0.10
C SER A 50 -5.42 -4.06 -0.28
N LEU A 51 -4.49 -4.66 0.48
CA LEU A 51 -3.06 -4.64 0.14
C LEU A 51 -2.81 -5.30 -1.20
N GLN A 52 -3.36 -6.49 -1.44
CA GLN A 52 -3.25 -7.20 -2.72
C GLN A 52 -3.72 -6.35 -3.90
N LYS A 53 -4.90 -5.74 -3.82
CA LYS A 53 -5.41 -4.86 -4.89
C LYS A 53 -4.41 -3.74 -5.21
N ILE A 54 -3.89 -3.07 -4.18
CA ILE A 54 -2.93 -1.97 -4.33
C ILE A 54 -1.62 -2.48 -4.93
N THR A 55 -1.07 -3.59 -4.40
CA THR A 55 0.20 -4.14 -4.85
C THR A 55 0.11 -4.66 -6.28
N ASP A 56 -1.00 -5.28 -6.67
CA ASP A 56 -1.21 -5.78 -8.05
C ASP A 56 -1.16 -4.64 -9.07
N ILE A 57 -1.78 -3.50 -8.76
CA ILE A 57 -1.75 -2.30 -9.61
C ILE A 57 -0.35 -1.69 -9.66
N LEU A 58 0.34 -1.66 -8.51
CA LEU A 58 1.70 -1.12 -8.41
C LEU A 58 2.77 -2.06 -8.98
N GLY A 59 2.39 -3.26 -9.43
CA GLY A 59 3.30 -4.31 -9.89
C GLY A 59 4.24 -4.79 -8.79
N MET A 60 3.71 -4.94 -7.58
CA MET A 60 4.41 -5.40 -6.38
C MET A 60 3.86 -6.74 -5.92
N GLU A 61 4.72 -7.55 -5.28
CA GLU A 61 4.33 -8.84 -4.71
C GLU A 61 4.51 -8.82 -3.19
N ILE A 62 3.55 -9.43 -2.48
CA ILE A 62 3.62 -9.60 -1.02
C ILE A 62 4.34 -10.91 -0.72
N THR A 63 5.57 -10.83 -0.21
CA THR A 63 6.37 -12.01 0.16
C THR A 63 6.54 -12.13 1.66
N LEU A 64 6.37 -13.34 2.20
CA LEU A 64 6.67 -13.67 3.59
C LEU A 64 8.07 -14.28 3.68
N GLN A 65 8.90 -13.77 4.58
CA GLN A 65 10.24 -14.29 4.82
C GLN A 65 10.37 -14.82 6.25
N ILE A 66 11.17 -15.88 6.42
CA ILE A 66 11.46 -16.43 7.76
C ILE A 66 12.22 -15.38 8.57
N LYS A 67 11.71 -15.04 9.76
CA LYS A 67 12.38 -14.15 10.69
C LYS A 67 13.70 -14.79 11.12
N LYS A 68 14.83 -14.23 10.67
CA LYS A 68 16.14 -14.57 11.21
C LYS A 68 16.21 -14.01 12.63
N VAL A 69 16.34 -14.91 13.60
CA VAL A 69 16.56 -14.60 15.01
C VAL A 69 18.04 -14.33 15.23
#